data_AF-A0A2G6ET89-F1
#
_entry.id   AF-A0A2G6ET89-F1
#
_cell.length_a   1.000
_cell.length_b   1.000
_cell.length_c   1.000
_cell.angle_alpha   90.00
_cell.angle_beta   90.00
_cell.angle_gamma   90.00
#
_symmetry.space_group_name_H-M   'P 1'
#
loop_
_entity.id
_entity.type
_entity.pdbx_description
1 polymer ?
#
loop_
_entity_poly.entity_id
_entity_poly.type
_entity_poly.pdbx_seq_one_letter_code
_entity_poly.pdbx_strand_id
1 'polypeptide(L)'
;TAKEIAFLKTLLDELHDNFIAAVKTGRGDKLSSTPDLFSGSFWTGTQAKQLGLIDGIATPQAVAAKIGDYPVYDYAPKAPLKEVLKDLGVEAEQVITGSARQILSAGEQRVEFR
;
A
#
# COMPACT_ATOMS: atom_id res chain seq x y z
N THR A 1 -8.62 -39.90 14.08
CA THR A 1 -8.43 -41.27 13.54
C THR A 1 -8.19 -41.21 12.02
N ALA A 2 -7.68 -42.28 11.39
CA ALA A 2 -7.49 -42.29 9.92
C ALA A 2 -8.81 -42.02 9.14
N LYS A 3 -9.95 -42.46 9.69
CA LYS A 3 -11.29 -42.21 9.13
C LYS A 3 -11.68 -40.72 9.14
N GLU A 4 -11.39 -40.00 10.22
CA GLU A 4 -11.64 -38.55 10.30
C GLU A 4 -10.79 -37.77 9.28
N ILE A 5 -9.53 -38.13 9.11
CA ILE A 5 -8.64 -37.48 8.13
C ILE A 5 -9.18 -37.68 6.71
N ALA A 6 -9.61 -38.90 6.36
CA ALA A 6 -10.19 -39.18 5.06
C ALA A 6 -11.47 -38.36 4.81
N PHE A 7 -12.35 -38.27 5.80
CA PHE A 7 -13.56 -37.45 5.72
C PHE A 7 -13.25 -35.95 5.53
N LEU A 8 -12.31 -35.40 6.31
CA LEU A 8 -11.88 -34.00 6.17
C LEU A 8 -11.24 -33.73 4.81
N LYS A 9 -10.50 -34.70 4.27
CA LYS A 9 -9.90 -34.57 2.94
C LYS A 9 -10.98 -34.48 1.86
N THR A 10 -12.01 -35.33 1.89
CA THR A 10 -13.13 -35.25 0.94
C THR A 10 -13.81 -33.89 1.02
N LEU A 11 -14.07 -33.39 2.23
CA LEU A 11 -14.69 -32.08 2.41
C LEU A 11 -13.80 -30.95 1.86
N LEU A 12 -12.49 -31.03 2.06
CA LEU A 12 -11.54 -30.04 1.53
C LEU A 12 -11.49 -30.08 -0.01
N ASP A 13 -11.50 -31.27 -0.60
CA ASP A 13 -11.50 -31.46 -2.06
C ASP A 13 -12.77 -30.83 -2.67
N GLU A 14 -13.95 -31.06 -2.07
CA GLU A 14 -15.23 -30.45 -2.51
C GLU A 14 -15.22 -28.92 -2.41
N LEU A 15 -14.68 -28.36 -1.32
CA LEU A 15 -14.56 -26.91 -1.16
C LEU A 15 -13.61 -26.31 -2.20
N HIS A 16 -12.52 -27.01 -2.51
CA HIS A 16 -11.56 -26.59 -3.53
C HIS A 16 -12.18 -26.56 -4.92
N ASP A 17 -12.96 -27.58 -5.29
CA ASP A 17 -13.67 -27.63 -6.57
C ASP A 17 -14.69 -26.48 -6.71
N ASN A 18 -15.44 -26.18 -5.65
CA ASN A 18 -16.37 -25.05 -5.61
C ASN A 18 -15.65 -23.71 -5.80
N PHE A 19 -14.49 -23.53 -5.16
CA PHE A 19 -13.65 -22.35 -5.35
C PHE A 19 -13.19 -22.21 -6.81
N ILE A 20 -12.69 -23.29 -7.42
CA ILE A 20 -12.28 -23.31 -8.83
C ILE A 20 -13.44 -22.91 -9.74
N ALA A 21 -14.62 -23.49 -9.52
CA ALA A 21 -15.81 -23.22 -10.32
C ALA A 21 -16.23 -21.74 -10.23
N ALA A 22 -16.24 -21.17 -9.03
CA ALA A 22 -16.55 -19.76 -8.82
C ALA A 22 -15.56 -18.83 -9.54
N VAL A 23 -14.26 -19.11 -9.44
CA VAL A 23 -13.21 -18.32 -10.11
C VAL A 23 -13.33 -18.42 -11.63
N LYS A 24 -13.52 -19.63 -12.18
CA LYS A 24 -13.70 -19.81 -13.62
C LYS A 24 -14.94 -19.08 -14.13
N THR A 25 -16.05 -19.15 -13.40
CA THR A 25 -17.29 -18.44 -13.73
C THR A 25 -17.10 -16.92 -13.69
N GLY A 26 -16.41 -16.40 -12.68
CA GLY A 26 -16.20 -14.97 -12.52
C GLY A 26 -15.18 -14.36 -13.48
N ARG A 27 -14.15 -15.10 -13.89
CA ARG A 27 -13.09 -14.61 -14.79
C ARG A 27 -13.33 -14.95 -16.26
N GLY A 28 -14.03 -16.04 -16.54
CA GLY A 28 -14.33 -16.50 -17.90
C GLY A 28 -13.07 -16.63 -18.76
N ASP A 29 -13.16 -16.13 -19.99
CA ASP A 29 -12.10 -16.22 -21.01
C ASP A 29 -10.84 -15.42 -20.69
N LYS A 30 -10.85 -14.59 -19.63
CA LYS A 30 -9.65 -13.87 -19.19
C LYS A 30 -8.62 -14.80 -18.56
N LEU A 31 -9.06 -15.93 -17.99
CA LEU A 31 -8.22 -16.80 -17.19
C LEU A 31 -7.25 -17.59 -18.08
N SER A 32 -5.97 -17.56 -17.75
CA SER A 32 -4.98 -18.38 -18.46
C SER A 32 -5.14 -19.86 -18.15
N SER A 33 -4.88 -20.73 -19.12
CA SER A 33 -4.85 -22.17 -18.93
C SER A 33 -3.47 -22.64 -18.47
N THR A 34 -3.17 -22.49 -17.17
CA THR A 34 -1.93 -23.00 -16.55
C THR A 34 -2.25 -24.06 -15.49
N PRO A 35 -1.43 -25.13 -15.37
CA PRO A 35 -1.66 -26.19 -14.39
C PRO A 35 -1.59 -25.70 -12.94
N ASP A 36 -0.77 -24.68 -12.69
CA ASP A 36 -0.44 -24.21 -11.34
C ASP A 36 -1.44 -23.18 -10.79
N LEU A 37 -2.47 -22.81 -11.55
CA LEU A 37 -3.38 -21.73 -11.17
C LEU A 37 -4.13 -21.99 -9.85
N PHE A 38 -4.38 -23.26 -9.54
CA PHE A 38 -5.13 -23.71 -8.36
C PHE A 38 -4.31 -24.66 -7.48
N SER A 39 -2.97 -24.51 -7.48
CA SER A 39 -2.08 -25.30 -6.64
C SER A 39 -1.96 -24.79 -5.19
N GLY A 40 -2.51 -23.60 -4.91
CA GLY A 40 -2.25 -22.85 -3.68
C GLY A 40 -0.99 -21.96 -3.74
N SER A 41 -0.35 -21.85 -4.91
CA SER A 41 0.78 -20.92 -5.12
C SER A 41 0.36 -19.45 -5.02
N PHE A 42 1.31 -18.60 -4.63
CA PHE A 42 1.14 -17.15 -4.56
C PHE A 42 1.66 -16.46 -5.83
N TRP A 43 1.01 -15.36 -6.20
CA TRP A 43 1.34 -14.58 -7.39
C TRP A 43 1.53 -13.11 -7.02
N THR A 44 2.55 -12.48 -7.60
CA THR A 44 2.66 -11.01 -7.58
C THR A 44 1.52 -10.38 -8.38
N GLY A 45 1.20 -9.10 -8.13
CA GLY A 45 0.16 -8.40 -8.90
C GLY A 45 0.38 -8.45 -10.42
N THR A 46 1.63 -8.35 -10.86
CA THR A 46 1.99 -8.45 -12.29
C THR A 46 1.71 -9.85 -12.86
N GLN A 47 2.10 -10.91 -12.15
CA GLN A 47 1.79 -12.29 -12.54
C GLN A 47 0.28 -12.55 -12.54
N ALA A 48 -0.42 -12.12 -11.50
CA ALA A 48 -1.87 -12.26 -11.39
C ALA A 48 -2.61 -11.60 -12.56
N LYS A 49 -2.13 -10.43 -13.02
CA LYS A 49 -2.68 -9.76 -14.21
C LYS A 49 -2.45 -10.58 -15.48
N GLN A 50 -1.24 -11.14 -15.66
CA GLN A 50 -0.91 -11.99 -16.82
C GLN A 50 -1.74 -13.29 -16.85
N LEU A 51 -1.98 -13.87 -15.68
CA LEU A 51 -2.81 -15.07 -15.50
C LEU A 51 -4.32 -14.79 -15.62
N GLY A 52 -4.71 -13.52 -15.71
CA GLY A 52 -6.11 -13.11 -15.80
C GLY A 52 -6.87 -13.18 -14.48
N LEU A 53 -6.18 -13.30 -13.35
CA LEU A 53 -6.79 -13.34 -12.00
C LEU A 53 -7.31 -11.96 -11.56
N ILE A 54 -6.71 -10.88 -12.05
CA ILE A 54 -7.12 -9.50 -11.76
C ILE A 54 -7.20 -8.68 -13.05
N ASP A 55 -7.91 -7.56 -13.02
CA ASP A 55 -8.05 -6.68 -14.18
C ASP A 55 -6.96 -5.59 -14.25
N GLY A 56 -6.31 -5.27 -13.14
CA GLY A 56 -5.26 -4.26 -13.08
C GLY A 56 -4.72 -4.01 -11.68
N ILE A 57 -3.74 -3.10 -11.60
CA ILE A 57 -3.09 -2.68 -10.37
C ILE A 57 -3.39 -1.19 -10.19
N ALA A 58 -3.91 -0.81 -9.03
CA ALA A 58 -4.29 0.56 -8.71
C ALA A 58 -4.31 0.79 -7.19
N THR A 59 -4.28 2.06 -6.78
CA THR A 59 -4.52 2.45 -5.39
C THR A 59 -6.03 2.49 -5.10
N PRO A 60 -6.46 2.39 -3.83
CA PRO A 60 -7.87 2.54 -3.47
C PRO A 60 -8.50 3.83 -3.98
N GLN A 61 -7.78 4.96 -3.92
CA GLN A 61 -8.24 6.26 -4.42
C GLN A 61 -8.48 6.24 -5.93
N ALA A 62 -7.56 5.64 -6.70
CA ALA A 62 -7.70 5.53 -8.14
C ALA A 62 -8.91 4.66 -8.54
N VAL A 63 -9.19 3.59 -7.79
CA VAL A 63 -10.37 2.75 -8.02
C VAL A 63 -11.65 3.51 -7.64
N ALA A 64 -11.69 4.17 -6.49
CA ALA A 64 -12.85 4.95 -6.04
C ALA A 64 -13.27 6.00 -7.07
N ALA A 65 -12.32 6.79 -7.56
CA ALA A 65 -12.55 7.79 -8.60
C ALA A 65 -13.13 7.18 -9.89
N LYS A 66 -12.81 5.91 -10.21
CA LYS A 66 -13.30 5.22 -11.41
C LYS A 66 -14.72 4.67 -11.26
N ILE A 67 -15.13 4.26 -10.06
CA ILE A 67 -16.38 3.49 -9.86
C ILE A 67 -17.54 4.30 -9.28
N GLY A 68 -17.30 5.53 -8.80
CA GLY A 68 -18.37 6.36 -8.23
C GLY A 68 -17.96 7.32 -7.11
N ASP A 69 -16.67 7.66 -7.01
CA ASP A 69 -16.09 8.62 -6.06
C ASP A 69 -16.46 8.36 -4.59
N TYR A 70 -16.36 7.08 -4.18
CA TYR A 70 -16.61 6.67 -2.80
C TYR A 70 -15.56 7.20 -1.83
N PRO A 71 -15.93 7.54 -0.58
CA PRO A 71 -14.96 7.96 0.42
C PRO A 71 -14.00 6.81 0.75
N VAL A 72 -12.69 7.10 0.68
CA VAL A 72 -11.62 6.16 1.07
C VAL A 72 -11.15 6.52 2.46
N TYR A 73 -11.25 5.57 3.40
CA TYR A 73 -10.81 5.73 4.78
C TYR A 73 -9.45 5.07 4.99
N ASP A 74 -8.50 5.84 5.51
CA ASP A 74 -7.20 5.34 5.95
C ASP A 74 -7.20 5.19 7.47
N TYR A 75 -7.10 3.94 7.94
CA TYR A 75 -7.06 3.57 9.36
C TYR A 75 -5.63 3.39 9.88
N ALA A 76 -4.60 3.66 9.07
CA ALA A 76 -3.24 3.60 9.54
C ALA A 76 -3.02 4.61 10.69
N PRO A 77 -2.29 4.24 11.76
CA PRO A 77 -1.88 5.18 12.79
C PRO A 77 -1.09 6.33 12.14
N LYS A 78 -1.64 7.55 12.20
CA LYS A 78 -0.93 8.72 11.68
C LYS A 78 0.13 9.13 12.69
N ALA A 79 1.39 9.05 12.29
CA ALA A 79 2.46 9.63 13.09
C ALA A 79 2.16 11.12 13.31
N PRO A 80 2.23 11.63 14.55
CA PRO A 80 2.01 13.04 14.79
C PRO A 80 3.12 13.83 14.07
N LEU A 81 2.76 14.98 13.50
CA LEU A 81 3.67 15.82 12.70
C LEU A 81 5.01 16.07 13.42
N LYS A 82 4.99 16.22 14.75
CA LYS A 82 6.18 16.36 15.61
C LYS A 82 7.18 15.20 15.50
N GLU A 83 6.73 13.97 15.28
CA GLU A 83 7.60 12.80 15.13
C GLU A 83 8.23 12.77 13.74
N VAL A 84 7.47 13.11 12.71
CA VAL A 84 8.00 13.31 11.35
C VAL A 84 9.05 14.42 11.32
N LEU A 85 8.80 15.57 11.99
CA LEU A 85 9.80 16.65 12.09
C LEU A 85 11.03 16.26 12.91
N LYS A 86 10.87 15.42 13.94
CA LYS A 86 11.97 14.92 14.75
C LYS A 86 12.91 14.03 13.93
N ASP A 87 12.34 13.19 13.07
CA ASP A 87 13.10 12.34 12.15
C ASP A 87 13.71 13.15 10.99
N LEU A 88 13.08 14.28 10.61
CA LEU A 88 13.60 15.23 9.62
C LEU A 88 14.75 16.12 10.14
N GLY A 89 15.16 15.98 11.39
CA GLY A 89 16.45 16.45 11.86
C GLY A 89 16.44 17.85 12.46
N VAL A 90 17.08 17.93 13.63
CA VAL A 90 17.25 19.08 14.53
C VAL A 90 18.18 20.18 13.95
N GLU A 91 18.41 20.21 12.64
CA GLU A 91 19.34 21.16 11.99
C GLU A 91 18.70 22.52 11.66
N ALA A 92 17.35 22.59 11.65
CA ALA A 92 16.65 23.86 11.47
C ALA A 92 16.93 24.87 12.60
N GLU A 93 17.24 24.40 13.81
CA GLU A 93 17.49 25.25 14.98
C GLU A 93 18.79 26.06 14.84
N GLN A 94 19.85 25.48 14.25
CA GLN A 94 21.12 26.17 14.04
C GLN A 94 21.06 27.19 12.90
N VAL A 95 20.26 26.93 11.86
CA VAL A 95 20.10 27.87 10.73
C VAL A 95 19.30 29.12 11.14
N ILE A 96 18.26 28.96 11.95
CA ILE A 96 17.46 30.09 12.46
C ILE A 96 18.30 30.95 13.41
N THR A 97 19.05 30.32 14.31
CA THR A 97 19.88 31.05 15.30
C THR A 97 21.12 31.70 14.67
N GLY A 98 21.73 31.05 13.67
CA GLY A 98 22.88 31.60 12.93
C GLY A 98 22.53 32.85 12.11
N SER A 99 21.36 32.83 11.46
CA SER A 99 20.87 33.96 10.65
C SER A 99 20.48 35.17 11.50
N ALA A 100 19.93 34.95 12.71
CA ALA A 100 19.52 36.02 13.61
C ALA A 100 20.72 36.85 14.13
N ARG A 101 21.86 36.21 14.44
CA ARG A 101 23.08 36.94 14.86
C ARG A 101 23.67 37.79 13.74
N GLN A 102 23.59 37.31 12.50
CA GLN A 102 24.17 37.98 11.35
C GLN A 102 23.35 39.20 10.91
N ILE A 103 22.03 39.18 11.14
CA ILE A 103 21.14 40.32 10.89
C ILE A 103 21.27 41.37 12.00
N LEU A 104 21.43 40.96 13.26
CA LEU A 104 21.62 41.88 14.38
C LEU A 104 22.95 42.63 14.33
N SER A 105 24.06 41.98 13.94
CA SER A 105 25.36 42.65 13.81
C SER A 105 25.48 43.56 12.58
N ALA A 106 24.66 43.35 11.55
CA ALA A 106 24.60 44.23 10.38
C ALA A 106 23.88 45.56 10.67
N GLY A 107 23.10 45.65 11.75
CA GLY A 107 22.35 46.84 12.15
C GLY A 107 23.17 47.90 12.91
N GLU A 108 24.24 47.51 13.60
CA GLU A 108 25.03 48.43 14.45
C GLU A 108 26.09 49.25 13.68
N GLN A 109 26.43 48.90 12.44
CA GLN A 109 27.46 49.61 11.65
C GLN A 109 26.95 50.81 10.82
N ARG A 110 25.69 51.24 10.97
CA ARG A 110 25.09 52.33 10.17
C ARG A 110 24.86 53.66 10.91
N VAL A 111 25.46 53.87 12.09
CA VAL A 111 25.40 55.16 12.79
C VAL A 111 26.80 55.66 13.18
N GLU A 112 27.56 56.14 12.20
CA GLU A 112 28.59 57.16 12.42
C GLU A 112 28.63 58.09 11.20
N PHE A 113 28.09 59.30 11.36
CA PHE A 113 28.40 60.45 10.50
C PHE A 113 28.45 61.72 11.36
N ARG A 114 29.67 62.25 11.46
CA ARG A 114 30.10 63.57 12.00
C ARG A 114 30.13 63.75 13.51
#